data_AF-A0A4Q0M3P1-F1
#
_entry.id   AF-A0A4Q0M3P1-F1
#
_cell.length_a   1.000
_cell.length_b   1.000
_cell.length_c   1.000
_cell.angle_alpha   90.00
_cell.angle_beta   90.00
_cell.angle_gamma   90.00
#
_symmetry.space_group_name_H-M   'P 1'
#
loop_
_entity.id
_entity.type
_entity.pdbx_description
1 polymer ?
#
loop_
_entity_poly.entity_id
_entity_poly.type
_entity_poly.pdbx_seq_one_letter_code
_entity_poly.pdbx_strand_id
1 'polypeptide(L)'
;MTFQTEIEQPEDSGARGPSRRAVEVVVSLLLIGLAAAVLWDSYGRGAGWDGGPQSGFFPARVGWLFLAGSVFLLAQAFREAPQVLVTWAQLAMVAKVFVPL
;
A
#
# COMPACT_ATOMS: atom_id res chain seq x y z
N MET A 1 45.11 -2.96 20.50
CA MET A 1 44.11 -1.96 20.92
C MET A 1 42.92 -2.12 20.00
N THR A 2 41.98 -2.98 20.40
CA THR A 2 40.88 -3.48 19.57
C THR A 2 39.64 -2.66 19.91
N PHE A 3 39.27 -1.71 19.05
CA PHE A 3 38.00 -0.99 19.16
C PHE A 3 36.89 -1.92 18.65
N GLN A 4 36.33 -2.75 19.54
CA GLN A 4 35.00 -3.31 19.32
C GLN A 4 33.99 -2.21 19.62
N THR A 5 33.49 -1.55 18.57
CA THR A 5 32.21 -0.85 18.63
C THR A 5 31.12 -1.91 18.64
N GLU A 6 30.82 -2.42 19.82
CA GLU A 6 29.54 -3.04 20.08
C GLU A 6 28.49 -1.93 19.96
N ILE A 7 27.91 -1.80 18.76
CA ILE A 7 26.69 -1.03 18.58
C ILE A 7 25.65 -1.81 19.38
N GLU A 8 25.45 -1.42 20.63
CA GLU A 8 24.32 -1.86 21.45
C GLU A 8 23.06 -1.53 20.63
N GLN A 9 22.52 -2.52 19.93
CA GLN A 9 21.20 -2.39 19.34
C GLN A 9 20.27 -2.18 20.52
N PRO A 10 19.56 -1.04 20.60
CA PRO A 10 18.61 -0.86 21.68
C PRO A 10 17.67 -2.06 21.62
N GLU A 11 17.58 -2.81 22.73
CA GLU A 11 16.62 -3.90 22.86
C GLU A 11 15.23 -3.31 22.62
N ASP A 12 14.72 -3.47 21.40
CA ASP A 12 13.43 -2.92 20.98
C ASP A 12 12.26 -3.79 21.46
N SER A 13 12.43 -4.40 22.63
CA SER A 13 11.53 -5.35 23.30
C SER A 13 10.19 -4.71 23.72
N GLY A 14 9.92 -3.46 23.32
CA GLY A 14 8.72 -2.71 23.66
C GLY A 14 8.29 -1.61 22.66
N ALA A 15 8.91 -1.47 21.48
CA ALA A 15 8.43 -0.48 20.52
C ALA A 15 7.00 -0.76 20.07
N ARG A 16 6.15 0.24 20.28
CA ARG A 16 4.78 0.26 19.79
C ARG A 16 4.73 1.00 18.45
N GLY A 17 3.92 0.48 17.55
CA GLY A 17 3.68 1.04 16.22
C GLY A 17 2.54 0.32 15.51
N PRO A 18 2.05 0.84 14.37
CA PRO A 18 1.05 0.16 13.58
C PRO A 18 1.57 -1.19 13.06
N SER A 19 0.68 -2.18 13.04
CA SER A 19 0.98 -3.48 12.41
C SER A 19 1.12 -3.30 10.90
N ARG A 20 2.22 -3.78 10.33
CA ARG A 20 2.47 -3.80 8.88
C ARG A 20 1.34 -4.47 8.12
N ARG A 21 0.90 -5.65 8.57
CA ARG A 21 -0.23 -6.37 7.97
C ARG A 21 -1.49 -5.50 7.95
N ALA A 22 -1.81 -4.84 9.07
CA ALA A 22 -3.01 -3.99 9.13
C ALA A 22 -2.94 -2.84 8.12
N VAL A 23 -1.78 -2.17 8.02
CA VAL A 23 -1.55 -1.09 7.05
C VAL A 23 -1.66 -1.61 5.61
N GLU A 24 -0.98 -2.71 5.29
CA GLU A 24 -1.01 -3.31 3.95
C GLU A 24 -2.42 -3.75 3.55
N VAL A 25 -3.20 -4.33 4.46
CA VAL A 25 -4.61 -4.71 4.24
C VAL A 25 -5.44 -3.46 3.95
N VAL A 26 -5.37 -2.43 4.79
CA VAL A 26 -6.14 -1.19 4.61
C VAL A 26 -5.81 -0.54 3.27
N VAL A 27 -4.52 -0.36 2.96
CA VAL A 27 -4.09 0.24 1.69
C VAL A 27 -4.56 -0.59 0.50
N SER A 28 -4.41 -1.92 0.55
CA SER A 28 -4.85 -2.80 -0.55
C SER A 28 -6.37 -2.72 -0.76
N LEU A 29 -7.17 -2.65 0.31
CA LEU A 29 -8.62 -2.47 0.21
C LEU A 29 -8.99 -1.11 -0.40
N LEU A 30 -8.28 -0.03 -0.06
CA LEU A 30 -8.49 1.29 -0.68
C LEU A 30 -8.18 1.24 -2.18
N LEU A 31 -7.09 0.57 -2.58
CA LEU A 31 -6.73 0.41 -4.00
C LEU A 31 -7.76 -0.43 -4.76
N ILE A 32 -8.24 -1.52 -4.17
CA ILE A 32 -9.34 -2.33 -4.72
C ILE A 32 -10.61 -1.49 -4.89
N GLY A 33 -10.96 -0.69 -3.90
CA GLY A 33 -12.11 0.23 -3.97
C GLY A 33 -11.97 1.24 -5.10
N LEU A 34 -10.78 1.83 -5.26
CA LEU A 34 -10.50 2.75 -6.36
C LEU A 34 -10.57 2.05 -7.73
N ALA A 35 -10.01 0.85 -7.85
CA ALA A 35 -10.08 0.05 -9.07
C ALA A 35 -11.54 -0.29 -9.44
N ALA A 36 -12.36 -0.64 -8.45
CA ALA A 36 -13.79 -0.89 -8.63
C ALA A 36 -14.53 0.37 -9.10
N ALA A 37 -14.22 1.54 -8.54
CA ALA A 37 -14.80 2.81 -8.97
C ALA A 37 -14.43 3.13 -10.43
N VAL A 38 -13.15 2.95 -10.81
CA VAL A 38 -12.69 3.12 -12.20
C VAL A 38 -13.43 2.17 -13.14
N LEU A 39 -13.57 0.89 -12.77
CA LEU A 39 -14.28 -0.09 -13.58
C LEU A 39 -15.75 0.29 -13.75
N TRP A 40 -16.45 0.60 -12.66
CA TRP A 40 -17.86 1.02 -12.69
C TRP A 40 -18.10 2.16 -13.67
N ASP A 41 -17.28 3.20 -13.55
CA ASP A 41 -17.31 4.39 -14.38
C ASP A 41 -16.92 4.12 -15.85
N SER A 42 -15.96 3.21 -16.08
CA SER A 42 -15.55 2.78 -17.42
C SER A 42 -16.66 2.00 -18.13
N TYR A 43 -17.29 1.05 -17.45
CA TYR A 43 -18.41 0.29 -18.01
C TYR A 43 -19.64 1.18 -18.25
N GLY A 44 -19.87 2.19 -17.40
CA GLY A 44 -20.92 3.19 -17.60
C GLY A 44 -20.75 4.04 -18.86
N ARG A 45 -19.52 4.27 -19.32
CA ARG A 45 -19.22 4.98 -20.58
C ARG A 45 -19.02 4.07 -21.79
N GLY A 46 -19.25 2.77 -21.63
CA GLY A 46 -18.99 1.77 -22.64
C GLY A 46 -17.52 1.30 -22.66
N ALA A 47 -17.32 0.01 -22.34
CA ALA A 47 -16.01 -0.65 -22.33
C ALA A 47 -15.82 -1.62 -23.51
N GLY A 48 -16.73 -1.61 -24.47
CA GLY A 48 -16.73 -2.48 -25.65
C GLY A 48 -15.84 -1.97 -26.79
N TRP A 49 -15.75 -2.79 -27.83
CA TRP A 49 -15.02 -2.47 -29.06
C TRP A 49 -15.88 -2.82 -30.27
N ASP A 50 -16.91 -2.00 -30.50
CA ASP A 50 -17.80 -2.16 -31.65
C ASP A 50 -17.51 -1.03 -32.63
N GLY A 51 -16.79 -1.34 -33.70
CA GLY A 51 -16.32 -0.35 -34.67
C GLY A 51 -15.14 0.53 -34.21
N GLY A 52 -14.64 0.31 -32.99
CA GLY A 52 -13.49 1.02 -32.41
C GLY A 52 -13.52 1.04 -30.88
N PRO A 53 -12.46 1.50 -30.19
CA PRO A 53 -12.46 1.63 -28.74
C PRO A 53 -13.49 2.66 -28.29
N GLN A 54 -14.44 2.21 -27.48
CA GLN A 54 -15.29 3.11 -26.71
C GLN A 54 -14.45 3.84 -25.64
N SER A 55 -14.95 4.96 -25.13
CA SER A 55 -14.22 5.80 -24.17
C SER A 55 -13.78 5.04 -22.91
N GLY A 56 -14.61 4.11 -22.43
CA GLY A 56 -14.30 3.28 -21.27
C GLY A 56 -13.44 2.05 -21.56
N PHE A 57 -13.15 1.73 -22.84
CA PHE A 57 -12.42 0.51 -23.21
C PHE A 57 -11.01 0.46 -22.63
N PHE A 58 -10.26 1.55 -22.76
CA PHE A 58 -8.89 1.61 -22.25
C PHE A 58 -8.86 1.67 -20.71
N PRO A 59 -9.60 2.59 -20.05
CA PRO A 59 -9.64 2.64 -18.59
C PRO A 59 -10.10 1.32 -17.95
N ALA A 60 -11.03 0.58 -18.56
CA ALA A 60 -11.46 -0.72 -18.05
C ALA A 60 -10.32 -1.76 -18.02
N ARG A 61 -9.44 -1.80 -19.03
CA ARG A 61 -8.28 -2.72 -19.06
C ARG A 61 -7.29 -2.42 -17.94
N VAL A 62 -6.95 -1.15 -17.81
CA VAL A 62 -6.05 -0.69 -16.76
C VAL A 62 -6.68 -0.94 -15.39
N GLY A 63 -7.98 -0.70 -15.24
CA GLY A 63 -8.75 -1.00 -14.04
C GLY A 63 -8.67 -2.47 -13.64
N TRP A 64 -8.81 -3.41 -14.59
CA TRP A 64 -8.68 -4.84 -14.30
C TRP A 64 -7.26 -5.24 -13.89
N LEU A 65 -6.23 -4.74 -14.57
CA LEU A 65 -4.84 -4.98 -14.19
C LEU A 65 -4.52 -4.42 -12.81
N PHE A 66 -5.01 -3.21 -12.53
CA PHE A 66 -4.84 -2.55 -11.25
C PHE A 66 -5.57 -3.28 -10.12
N LEU A 67 -6.80 -3.76 -10.37
CA LEU A 67 -7.54 -4.59 -9.44
C LEU A 67 -6.80 -5.89 -9.15
N ALA A 68 -6.30 -6.58 -10.17
CA ALA A 68 -5.53 -7.82 -10.01
C ALA A 68 -4.27 -7.60 -9.15
N GLY A 69 -3.51 -6.53 -9.42
CA GLY A 69 -2.35 -6.16 -8.61
C GLY A 69 -2.71 -5.82 -7.16
N SER A 70 -3.83 -5.12 -6.95
CA SER A 70 -4.30 -4.75 -5.60
C SER A 70 -4.76 -5.98 -4.80
N VAL A 71 -5.44 -6.94 -5.44
CA VAL A 71 -5.80 -8.23 -4.83
C VAL A 71 -4.55 -9.05 -4.51
N PHE A 72 -3.54 -9.01 -5.37
CA PHE A 72 -2.26 -9.66 -5.11
C PHE A 72 -1.56 -9.07 -3.87
N LEU A 73 -1.53 -7.73 -3.73
CA LEU A 73 -1.00 -7.07 -2.52
C LEU A 73 -1.75 -7.49 -1.26
N LEU A 74 -3.09 -7.57 -1.34
CA LEU A 74 -3.91 -8.04 -0.22
C LEU A 74 -3.56 -9.48 0.17
N ALA A 75 -3.40 -10.37 -0.82
CA ALA A 75 -3.00 -11.75 -0.57
C ALA A 75 -1.60 -11.84 0.07
N GLN A 76 -0.65 -11.03 -0.39
CA GLN A 76 0.70 -10.97 0.18
C GLN A 76 0.69 -10.52 1.65
N ALA A 77 -0.15 -9.54 2.02
CA ALA A 77 -0.28 -9.06 3.39
C ALA A 77 -0.64 -10.18 4.40
N PHE A 78 -1.42 -11.18 3.96
CA PHE A 78 -1.77 -12.33 4.80
C PHE A 78 -0.71 -13.44 4.82
N ARG A 79 0.18 -13.49 3.82
CA ARG A 79 1.26 -14.49 3.74
C ARG A 79 2.46 -14.12 4.63
N GLU A 80 2.66 -12.84 4.87
CA GLU A 80 3.78 -12.35 5.68
C GLU A 80 3.44 -12.35 7.18
N ALA A 81 4.47 -12.56 8.01
CA ALA A 81 4.31 -12.54 9.46
C ALA A 81 3.94 -11.13 9.96
N PRO A 82 3.09 -11.00 10.99
CA PRO A 82 2.77 -9.69 11.56
C PRO A 82 4.03 -9.08 12.17
N GLN A 83 4.42 -7.91 11.67
CA GLN A 83 5.54 -7.13 12.19
C GLN A 83 5.11 -5.68 12.41
N VAL A 84 5.82 -4.95 13.27
CA VAL A 84 5.66 -3.50 13.38
C VAL A 84 6.17 -2.85 12.09
N LEU A 85 5.38 -1.97 11.48
CA LEU A 85 5.76 -1.29 10.24
C LEU A 85 6.81 -0.20 10.51
N VAL A 86 6.52 0.64 11.50
CA VAL A 86 7.32 1.77 11.94
C VAL A 86 7.00 2.04 13.39
N THR A 87 7.97 2.48 14.18
CA THR A 87 7.68 2.86 15.58
C THR A 87 7.05 4.26 15.64
N TRP A 88 6.24 4.53 16.66
CA TRP A 88 5.68 5.89 16.83
C TRP A 88 6.75 6.97 16.95
N ALA A 89 7.89 6.64 17.57
CA ALA A 89 9.04 7.54 17.68
C ALA A 89 9.64 7.87 16.30
N GLN A 90 9.82 6.86 15.44
CA GLN A 90 10.29 7.05 14.06
C GLN A 90 9.31 7.89 13.24
N LEU A 91 8.01 7.61 13.35
CA LEU A 91 6.98 8.37 12.63
C LEU A 91 6.97 9.85 13.06
N ALA A 92 7.10 10.13 14.35
CA ALA A 92 7.17 11.50 14.87
C ALA A 92 8.43 12.25 14.39
N MET A 93 9.57 11.55 14.25
CA MET A 93 10.79 12.14 13.69
C MET A 93 10.60 12.54 12.22
N VAL A 94 9.97 11.68 11.41
CA VAL A 94 9.67 11.98 10.00
C VAL A 94 8.66 13.13 9.90
N ALA A 95 7.63 13.15 10.75
CA ALA A 95 6.61 14.20 10.74
C ALA A 95 7.18 15.61 11.00
N LYS A 96 8.23 15.71 11.83
CA LYS A 96 8.90 16.99 12.12
C LYS A 96 9.55 17.64 10.90
N VAL A 97 9.92 16.87 9.87
CA VAL A 97 10.49 17.41 8.62
C VAL A 97 9.48 18.30 7.89
N PHE A 98 8.19 18.08 8.07
CA PHE A 98 7.13 18.86 7.43
C PHE A 98 6.78 20.15 8.18
N VAL A 99 7.34 20.36 9.38
CA VAL A 99 7.19 21.62 10.12
C VAL A 99 8.41 22.50 9.80
N PRO A 100 8.24 23.68 9.17
CA PRO A 100 9.36 24.60 8.98
C PRO A 100 9.92 25.04 10.33
N LEU A 101 11.26 25.15 10.41
CA LEU A 101 12.03 25.52 11.61
C LEU A 101 11.59 26.86 12.22
#